data_AF-A0A6P4J9E1-F1
#
_entry.id   AF-A0A6P4J9E1-F1
#
_cell.length_a   1.000
_cell.length_b   1.000
_cell.length_c   1.000
_cell.angle_alpha   90.00
_cell.angle_beta   90.00
_cell.angle_gamma   90.00
#
_symmetry.space_group_name_H-M   'P 1'
#
loop_
_entity.id
_entity.type
_entity.pdbx_description
1 polymer ?
#
loop_
_entity_poly.entity_id
_entity_poly.type
_entity_poly.pdbx_seq_one_letter_code
_entity_poly.pdbx_strand_id
1 'polypeptide(L)'
;MNASLIYEILMYLNSFYFGMYAAFEVGVGVLKAINLSYGENALSREASILLSLCIVETLRIVFGRKSSLSDRGWQATASVILTLPSLAIVIYLCCFQTYVLKLEIILSALMITLQGAELVYASIFICTMCRPVTYT
;
A
#
# COMPACT_ATOMS: atom_id res chain seq x y z
N MET A 1 -10.62 -8.66 21.16
CA MET A 1 -10.96 -8.41 19.73
C MET A 1 -10.11 -9.32 18.87
N ASN A 2 -10.69 -9.95 17.85
CA ASN A 2 -9.95 -10.86 16.98
C ASN A 2 -9.05 -10.06 16.02
N ALA A 3 -7.73 -10.13 16.23
CA ALA A 3 -6.74 -9.41 15.41
C ALA A 3 -6.87 -9.74 13.91
N SER A 4 -7.31 -10.97 13.58
CA SER A 4 -7.55 -11.40 12.19
C SER A 4 -8.69 -10.62 11.52
N LEU A 5 -9.79 -10.34 12.24
CA LEU A 5 -10.92 -9.59 11.68
C LEU A 5 -10.55 -8.13 11.44
N ILE A 6 -9.82 -7.53 12.39
CA ILE A 6 -9.33 -6.15 12.27
C ILE A 6 -8.41 -6.05 11.04
N TYR A 7 -7.47 -6.98 10.89
CA TYR A 7 -6.57 -7.04 9.74
C TYR A 7 -7.32 -7.16 8.40
N GLU A 8 -8.35 -8.00 8.31
CA GLU A 8 -9.14 -8.15 7.08
C GLU A 8 -9.90 -6.86 6.71
N ILE A 9 -10.47 -6.17 7.70
CA ILE A 9 -11.13 -4.87 7.51
C ILE A 9 -10.12 -3.82 7.04
N LEU A 10 -8.94 -3.77 7.65
CA LEU A 10 -7.85 -2.87 7.25
C LEU A 10 -7.42 -3.13 5.80
N MET A 11 -7.28 -4.39 5.40
CA MET A 11 -6.90 -4.76 4.03
C MET A 11 -7.97 -4.32 3.02
N TYR A 12 -9.26 -4.47 3.35
CA TYR A 12 -10.35 -4.00 2.51
C TYR A 12 -10.36 -2.46 2.38
N LEU A 13 -10.18 -1.77 3.49
CA LEU A 13 -10.13 -0.30 3.53
C LEU A 13 -8.92 0.23 2.74
N ASN A 14 -7.76 -0.43 2.88
CA ASN A 14 -6.53 -0.11 2.16
C ASN A 14 -6.71 -0.28 0.64
N SER A 15 -7.37 -1.35 0.20
CA SER A 15 -7.70 -1.56 -1.22
C SER A 15 -8.60 -0.46 -1.78
N PHE A 16 -9.61 -0.01 -1.03
CA PHE A 16 -10.50 1.06 -1.46
C PHE A 16 -9.77 2.41 -1.51
N TYR A 17 -9.01 2.72 -0.46
CA TYR A 17 -8.25 3.96 -0.36
C TYR A 17 -7.16 4.05 -1.43
N PHE A 18 -6.50 2.93 -1.76
CA PHE A 18 -5.55 2.86 -2.85
C PHE A 18 -6.14 3.28 -4.20
N GLY A 19 -7.36 2.82 -4.51
CA GLY A 19 -8.03 3.20 -5.75
C GLY A 19 -8.24 4.71 -5.86
N MET A 20 -8.62 5.36 -4.75
CA MET A 20 -8.74 6.82 -4.69
C MET A 20 -7.37 7.51 -4.79
N TYR A 21 -6.35 7.00 -4.08
CA TYR A 21 -4.98 7.52 -4.13
C TYR A 21 -4.42 7.50 -5.56
N ALA A 22 -4.53 6.35 -6.25
CA ALA A 22 -4.05 6.19 -7.61
C ALA A 22 -4.77 7.10 -8.61
N ALA A 23 -6.10 7.21 -8.54
CA ALA A 23 -6.86 8.11 -9.40
C ALA A 23 -6.46 9.57 -9.19
N PHE A 24 -6.21 9.96 -7.93
CA PHE A 24 -5.82 11.31 -7.60
C PHE A 24 -4.39 11.64 -8.08
N GLU A 25 -3.43 10.76 -7.84
CA GLU A 25 -2.06 10.88 -8.33
C GLU A 25 -1.98 10.98 -9.85
N VAL A 26 -2.76 10.16 -10.57
CA VAL A 26 -2.87 10.27 -12.03
C VAL A 26 -3.43 11.63 -12.44
N GLY A 27 -4.48 12.11 -11.76
CA GLY A 27 -5.06 13.43 -12.02
C GLY A 27 -4.07 14.57 -11.81
N VAL A 28 -3.33 14.57 -10.69
CA VAL A 28 -2.31 15.57 -10.40
C VAL A 28 -1.13 15.46 -11.35
N GLY A 29 -0.72 14.25 -11.74
CA GLY A 29 0.30 14.01 -12.75
C GLY A 29 -0.05 14.64 -14.10
N VAL A 30 -1.31 14.51 -14.54
CA VAL A 30 -1.79 15.18 -15.77
C VAL A 30 -1.81 16.70 -15.61
N LEU A 31 -2.28 17.22 -14.47
CA LEU A 31 -2.28 18.66 -14.21
C LEU A 31 -0.86 19.25 -14.21
N LYS A 32 0.11 18.54 -13.65
CA LYS A 32 1.54 18.89 -13.67
C LYS A 32 2.09 18.88 -15.10
N ALA A 33 1.75 17.87 -15.90
CA ALA A 33 2.17 17.77 -17.29
C ALA A 33 1.69 18.94 -18.16
N ILE A 34 0.51 19.51 -17.86
CA ILE A 34 -0.07 20.62 -18.61
C ILE A 34 0.46 21.98 -18.11
N ASN A 35 0.60 22.16 -16.78
CA ASN A 35 0.88 23.47 -16.19
C ASN A 35 2.37 23.74 -15.93
N LEU A 36 3.20 22.71 -15.75
CA LEU A 36 4.61 22.86 -15.43
C LEU A 36 5.50 22.35 -16.57
N SER A 37 6.52 23.14 -16.91
CA SER A 37 7.57 22.70 -17.82
C SER A 37 8.48 21.70 -17.09
N TYR A 38 8.21 20.41 -17.28
CA TYR A 38 9.04 19.32 -16.78
C TYR A 38 10.28 19.15 -17.66
N GLY A 39 11.42 18.79 -17.06
CA GLY A 39 12.55 18.28 -17.84
C GLY A 39 12.17 16.97 -18.54
N GLU A 40 12.66 16.75 -19.76
CA GLU A 40 12.23 15.66 -20.68
C GLU A 40 12.11 14.26 -20.04
N ASN A 41 12.89 13.99 -18.98
CA ASN A 41 12.96 12.66 -18.34
C ASN A 41 12.30 12.58 -16.96
N ALA A 42 11.91 13.70 -16.36
CA ALA A 42 11.41 13.71 -14.98
C ALA A 42 9.94 13.22 -14.91
N LEU A 43 9.10 13.63 -15.87
CA LEU A 43 7.67 13.27 -15.89
C LEU A 43 7.47 11.77 -16.19
N SER A 44 8.21 11.24 -17.17
CA SER A 44 8.16 9.83 -17.55
C SER A 44 8.64 8.92 -16.42
N ARG A 45 9.67 9.35 -15.68
CA ARG A 45 10.14 8.64 -14.49
C ARG A 45 9.07 8.58 -13.41
N GLU A 46 8.44 9.70 -13.06
CA GLU A 46 7.37 9.75 -12.05
C GLU A 46 6.16 8.89 -12.46
N ALA A 47 5.76 8.94 -13.73
CA ALA A 47 4.69 8.10 -14.26
C ALA A 47 5.03 6.60 -14.19
N SER A 48 6.27 6.21 -14.49
CA SER A 48 6.70 4.81 -14.39
C SER A 48 6.67 4.28 -12.95
N ILE A 49 7.01 5.13 -11.98
CA ILE A 49 6.96 4.77 -10.55
C ILE A 49 5.51 4.60 -10.10
N LEU A 50 4.61 5.49 -10.49
CA LEU A 50 3.16 5.35 -10.24
C LEU A 50 2.59 4.07 -10.86
N LEU A 51 2.99 3.74 -12.08
CA LEU A 51 2.56 2.50 -12.73
C LEU A 51 3.08 1.26 -11.99
N SER A 52 4.32 1.30 -11.50
CA SER A 52 4.88 0.23 -10.68
C SER A 52 4.13 0.05 -9.36
N LEU A 53 3.71 1.15 -8.72
CA LEU A 53 2.87 1.13 -7.52
C LEU A 53 1.53 0.42 -7.81
N CYS A 54 0.86 0.78 -8.90
CA CYS A 54 -0.39 0.15 -9.34
C CYS A 54 -0.24 -1.35 -9.55
N ILE A 55 0.86 -1.81 -10.17
CA ILE A 55 1.11 -3.23 -10.37
C ILE A 55 1.30 -3.95 -9.02
N VAL A 56 2.17 -3.42 -8.15
CA VAL A 56 2.47 -4.02 -6.84
C VAL A 56 1.21 -4.11 -5.98
N GLU A 57 0.40 -3.05 -5.95
CA GLU A 57 -0.80 -3.04 -5.13
C GLU A 57 -1.92 -3.90 -5.72
N THR A 58 -2.04 -3.97 -7.05
CA THR A 58 -2.98 -4.90 -7.71
C THR A 58 -2.59 -6.34 -7.39
N LEU A 59 -1.30 -6.68 -7.44
CA LEU A 59 -0.82 -7.98 -7.01
C LEU A 59 -1.16 -8.24 -5.54
N ARG A 60 -0.96 -7.26 -4.65
CA ARG A 60 -1.32 -7.37 -3.22
C ARG A 60 -2.80 -7.67 -3.02
N ILE A 61 -3.68 -6.95 -3.71
CA ILE A 61 -5.13 -7.16 -3.62
C ILE A 61 -5.53 -8.53 -4.16
N VAL A 62 -4.94 -8.96 -5.29
CA VAL A 62 -5.23 -10.27 -5.89
C VAL A 62 -4.77 -11.40 -4.97
N PHE A 63 -3.54 -11.34 -4.44
CA PHE A 63 -3.04 -12.32 -3.47
C PHE A 63 -3.85 -12.29 -2.16
N GLY A 64 -4.28 -11.11 -1.73
CA GLY A 64 -5.17 -10.93 -0.59
C GLY A 64 -6.51 -11.62 -0.78
N ARG A 65 -7.17 -11.44 -1.92
CA ARG A 65 -8.51 -11.99 -2.20
C ARG A 65 -8.50 -13.48 -2.53
N LYS A 66 -7.39 -14.04 -3.02
CA LYS A 66 -7.30 -15.47 -3.41
C LYS A 66 -7.06 -16.43 -2.25
N SER A 67 -6.92 -15.92 -1.03
CA SER A 67 -6.83 -16.72 0.20
C SER A 67 -8.20 -17.27 0.58
N SER A 68 -8.52 -18.45 0.06
CA SER A 68 -9.61 -19.28 0.56
C SER A 68 -9.32 -19.68 2.02
N LEU A 69 -10.38 -19.85 2.82
CA LEU A 69 -10.48 -20.02 4.29
C LEU A 69 -9.48 -20.95 5.02
N SER A 70 -8.59 -21.64 4.32
CA SER A 70 -7.74 -22.73 4.82
C SER A 70 -6.30 -22.34 5.22
N ASP A 71 -5.79 -21.14 4.91
CA ASP A 71 -4.38 -20.80 5.21
C ASP A 71 -4.16 -19.33 5.61
N ARG A 72 -4.73 -18.96 6.77
CA ARG A 72 -4.66 -17.59 7.31
C ARG A 72 -3.23 -17.12 7.60
N GLY A 73 -2.30 -18.05 7.86
CA GLY A 73 -0.88 -17.73 8.11
C GLY A 73 -0.13 -17.33 6.84
N TRP A 74 -0.39 -18.02 5.72
CA TRP A 74 0.20 -17.69 4.43
C TRP A 74 -0.25 -16.31 3.93
N GLN A 75 -1.52 -15.97 4.09
CA GLN A 75 -2.07 -14.68 3.68
C GLN A 75 -1.44 -13.50 4.43
N ALA A 76 -1.27 -13.61 5.76
CA ALA A 76 -0.64 -12.58 6.57
C ALA A 76 0.86 -12.41 6.27
N THR A 77 1.55 -13.50 5.92
CA THR A 77 2.96 -13.43 5.54
C THR A 77 3.13 -12.81 4.15
N ALA A 78 2.29 -13.21 3.19
CA ALA A 78 2.30 -12.66 1.84
C ALA A 78 1.96 -11.17 1.82
N SER A 79 1.02 -10.71 2.64
CA SER A 79 0.71 -9.29 2.75
C SER A 79 1.89 -8.50 3.29
N VAL A 80 2.51 -8.90 4.41
CA VAL A 80 3.68 -8.22 4.99
C VAL A 80 4.79 -8.05 3.94
N ILE A 81 5.11 -9.11 3.19
CA ILE A 81 6.13 -9.07 2.14
C ILE A 81 5.77 -8.08 1.04
N LEU A 82 4.50 -8.03 0.62
CA LEU A 82 4.04 -7.08 -0.39
C LEU A 82 3.81 -5.66 0.16
N THR A 83 3.62 -5.49 1.47
CA THR A 83 3.44 -4.20 2.16
C THR A 83 4.73 -3.38 2.19
N LEU A 84 5.89 -4.02 2.35
CA LEU A 84 7.20 -3.38 2.31
C LEU A 84 7.49 -2.63 0.99
N PRO A 85 7.39 -3.24 -0.20
CA PRO A 85 7.70 -2.55 -1.45
C PRO A 85 6.72 -1.42 -1.78
N SER A 86 5.41 -1.55 -1.50
CA SER A 86 4.52 -0.39 -1.77
C SER A 86 4.65 0.71 -0.73
N LEU A 87 4.95 0.42 0.53
CA LEU A 87 5.32 1.46 1.50
C LEU A 87 6.54 2.26 1.03
N ALA A 88 7.57 1.57 0.53
CA ALA A 88 8.77 2.22 -0.01
C ALA A 88 8.45 3.10 -1.23
N ILE A 89 7.57 2.65 -2.15
CA ILE A 89 7.16 3.43 -3.31
C ILE A 89 6.32 4.65 -2.90
N VAL A 90 5.40 4.51 -1.94
CA VAL A 90 4.58 5.64 -1.44
C VAL A 90 5.45 6.68 -0.74
N ILE A 91 6.46 6.25 0.04
CA ILE A 91 7.45 7.17 0.64
C ILE A 91 8.25 7.89 -0.44
N TYR A 92 8.62 7.17 -1.51
CA TYR A 92 9.33 7.78 -2.64
C TYR A 92 8.48 8.88 -3.31
N LEU A 93 7.21 8.60 -3.60
CA LEU A 93 6.28 9.58 -4.16
C LEU A 93 6.05 10.76 -3.20
N CYS A 94 5.98 10.51 -1.89
CA CYS A 94 5.74 11.56 -0.91
C CYS A 94 6.93 12.52 -0.72
N CYS A 95 8.17 12.02 -0.75
CA CYS A 95 9.35 12.78 -0.33
C CYS A 95 10.35 13.09 -1.45
N PHE A 96 10.41 12.27 -2.51
CA PHE A 96 11.43 12.35 -3.55
C PHE A 96 10.90 12.79 -4.92
N GLN A 97 9.61 13.12 -5.01
CA GLN A 97 9.03 13.68 -6.23
C GLN A 97 9.52 15.12 -6.48
N THR A 98 9.64 15.50 -7.75
CA THR A 98 10.27 16.77 -8.15
C THR A 98 9.44 17.99 -7.73
N TYR A 99 8.11 17.88 -7.85
CA TYR A 99 7.15 18.90 -7.42
C TYR A 99 6.10 18.24 -6.54
N VAL A 100 6.27 18.30 -5.22
CA VAL A 100 5.29 17.73 -4.27
C VAL A 100 4.24 18.78 -3.94
N LEU A 101 2.97 18.55 -4.27
CA LEU A 101 1.87 19.38 -3.81
C LEU A 101 1.47 19.00 -2.37
N LYS A 102 0.94 19.97 -1.61
CA LYS A 102 0.44 19.73 -0.25
C LYS A 102 -0.61 18.63 -0.19
N LEU A 103 -1.43 18.50 -1.23
CA LEU A 103 -2.51 17.52 -1.28
C LEU A 103 -1.97 16.09 -1.45
N GLU A 104 -0.91 15.91 -2.25
CA GLU A 104 -0.22 14.61 -2.40
C GLU A 104 0.36 14.15 -1.05
N ILE A 105 1.02 15.06 -0.31
CA ILE A 105 1.56 14.74 1.03
C ILE A 105 0.48 14.23 1.98
N ILE A 106 -0.69 14.88 2.01
CA ILE A 106 -1.78 14.48 2.90
C ILE A 106 -2.29 13.09 2.52
N LEU A 107 -2.47 12.83 1.21
CA LEU A 107 -2.95 11.55 0.72
C LEU A 107 -1.94 10.42 0.94
N SER A 108 -0.66 10.66 0.69
CA SER A 108 0.42 9.71 0.94
C SER A 108 0.61 9.44 2.42
N ALA A 109 0.51 10.45 3.28
CA ALA A 109 0.58 10.28 4.74
C ALA A 109 -0.54 9.38 5.28
N LEU A 110 -1.77 9.55 4.77
CA LEU A 110 -2.88 8.67 5.13
C LEU A 110 -2.65 7.23 4.63
N MET A 111 -2.13 7.07 3.40
CA MET A 111 -1.77 5.75 2.83
C MET A 111 -0.73 5.03 3.71
N ILE A 112 0.32 5.75 4.09
CA ILE A 112 1.39 5.24 4.97
C ILE A 112 0.82 4.84 6.34
N THR A 113 -0.10 5.64 6.89
CA THR A 113 -0.74 5.35 8.17
C THR A 113 -1.58 4.07 8.10
N LEU A 114 -2.37 3.90 7.04
CA LEU A 114 -3.19 2.71 6.82
C LEU A 114 -2.32 1.45 6.63
N GLN A 115 -1.28 1.52 5.79
CA GLN A 115 -0.35 0.41 5.61
C GLN A 115 0.46 0.09 6.87
N GLY A 116 0.85 1.10 7.63
CA GLY A 116 1.53 0.93 8.91
C GLY A 116 0.64 0.20 9.92
N ALA A 117 -0.64 0.58 10.02
CA ALA A 117 -1.60 -0.13 10.86
C ALA A 117 -1.79 -1.58 10.40
N GLU A 118 -1.96 -1.82 9.10
CA GLU A 118 -2.05 -3.17 8.52
C GLU A 118 -0.84 -4.03 8.90
N LEU A 119 0.37 -3.48 8.77
CA LEU A 119 1.63 -4.14 9.10
C LEU A 119 1.71 -4.52 10.59
N VAL A 120 1.29 -3.62 11.48
CA VAL A 120 1.27 -3.86 12.94
C VAL A 120 0.32 -5.01 13.27
N TYR A 121 -0.91 -4.99 12.76
CA TYR A 121 -1.88 -6.05 13.03
C TYR A 121 -1.51 -7.38 12.39
N ALA A 122 -0.93 -7.37 11.17
CA ALA A 122 -0.39 -8.56 10.53
C ALA A 122 0.74 -9.19 11.36
N SER A 123 1.66 -8.36 11.88
CA SER A 123 2.77 -8.80 12.73
C SER A 123 2.26 -9.44 14.03
N ILE A 124 1.29 -8.81 14.71
CA ILE A 124 0.66 -9.36 15.92
C ILE A 124 0.00 -10.71 15.63
N PHE A 125 -0.69 -10.83 14.48
CA PHE A 125 -1.32 -12.07 14.06
C PHE A 125 -0.30 -13.20 13.83
N ILE A 126 0.78 -12.92 13.10
CA ILE A 126 1.87 -13.88 12.86
C ILE A 126 2.52 -14.30 14.19
N CYS A 127 2.86 -13.34 15.06
CA CYS A 127 3.44 -13.64 16.38
C CYS A 127 2.52 -14.52 17.23
N THR A 128 1.21 -14.35 17.12
CA THR A 128 0.22 -15.18 17.83
C THR A 128 0.17 -16.60 17.26
N MET A 129 0.27 -16.76 15.94
CA MET A 129 0.32 -18.06 15.27
C MET A 129 1.62 -18.83 15.57
N CYS A 130 2.74 -18.14 15.79
CA CYS A 130 4.02 -18.77 16.14
C CYS A 130 4.11 -19.24 17.60
N ARG A 131 3.13 -18.94 18.47
CA ARG A 131 3.15 -19.46 19.85
C ARG A 131 2.83 -20.97 19.82
N PRO A 132 3.69 -21.83 20.40
CA PRO A 132 3.44 -23.26 20.44
C PRO A 132 2.15 -23.55 21.21
N VAL A 133 1.29 -24.38 20.63
CA VAL A 133 0.09 -24.91 21.30
C VAL A 133 0.57 -25.73 22.49
N THR A 134 0.49 -25.16 23.69
CA THR A 134 0.81 -25.89 24.92
C THR A 134 -0.42 -26.73 25.25
N TYR A 135 -0.38 -28.00 24.89
CA TYR A 135 -1.35 -28.99 25.39
C TYR A 135 -0.94 -29.31 26.84
N THR A 136 -1.57 -28.65 27.80
CA THR A 136 -1.62 -29.13 29.20
C THR A 136 -2.88 -29.94 29.42
#